data_AF-A0A2M9HDH6-F1
#
_entry.id   AF-A0A2M9HDH6-F1
#
_cell.length_a   1.000
_cell.length_b   1.000
_cell.length_c   1.000
_cell.angle_alpha   90.00
_cell.angle_beta   90.00
_cell.angle_gamma   90.00
#
_symmetry.space_group_name_H-M   'P 1'
#
loop_
_entity.id
_entity.type
_entity.pdbx_description
1 polymer ?
#
loop_
_entity_poly.entity_id
_entity_poly.type
_entity_poly.pdbx_seq_one_letter_code
_entity_poly.pdbx_strand_id
1 'polypeptide(L)'
;MADDHTFPGADVLLRELAGSEFPVSDAVIDRLRGVYDHLAGVSPDDPEFERYLREDVIEHETFSRADVIDISDSVLDVSARHKNDPALLAAFFVAFEWFHRCEFDADRRLRYWGRFVPLLRACLGEFALYQYALSMFHLYGGDGVRAEQAARRALEIAPDHIGFLNTYTEQILERVERELISSGRQMPGDDDTAALNGLLESFDKRPRDGWHPIFHVSYGRILACLGRYGEAQNEFSQAVDVENARYNDAGANTIKASTYVTEMNEIFDARNTCNMLSNMRSLSTVIDDAQTAQRQRARELDDKMDELGRRFDNERIDMLEFIGFFAGIISFVIASIQLGDGLAFPTRALMVLILMGSLLVAFGSFSVLLESGRAVDPHEPKHGRLFGIRAGLVAVIVIGLVVIVAAMLLYLVIR
;
A
#
# COMPACT_ATOMS: atom_id res chain seq x y z
N MET A 1 51.80 41.05 0.31
CA MET A 1 50.86 40.31 1.19
C MET A 1 49.80 39.79 0.24
N ALA A 2 49.77 38.49 -0.01
CA ALA A 2 48.74 37.91 -0.86
C ALA A 2 47.41 38.02 -0.12
N ASP A 3 46.37 38.50 -0.81
CA ASP A 3 45.00 38.53 -0.28
C ASP A 3 44.57 37.09 0.01
N ASP A 4 44.60 36.72 1.29
CA ASP A 4 44.11 35.43 1.80
C ASP A 4 42.56 35.42 1.93
N HIS A 5 41.90 36.37 1.26
CA HIS A 5 40.48 36.69 1.36
C HIS A 5 39.73 36.62 0.02
N THR A 6 40.38 36.17 -1.06
CA THR A 6 39.71 36.03 -2.36
C THR A 6 39.48 34.56 -2.68
N PHE A 7 38.30 34.24 -3.20
CA PHE A 7 37.99 32.89 -3.67
C PHE A 7 39.02 32.49 -4.76
N PRO A 8 39.67 31.31 -4.64
CA PRO A 8 40.76 30.94 -5.54
C PRO A 8 40.35 31.01 -7.01
N GLY A 9 41.09 31.79 -7.81
CA GLY A 9 40.85 31.93 -9.25
C GLY A 9 39.75 32.94 -9.66
N ALA A 10 39.02 33.52 -8.70
CA ALA A 10 37.89 34.42 -8.99
C ALA A 10 38.28 35.65 -9.82
N ASP A 11 39.38 36.34 -9.48
CA ASP A 11 39.81 37.54 -10.22
C ASP A 11 40.25 37.26 -11.65
N VAL A 12 40.74 36.04 -11.93
CA VAL A 12 41.07 35.62 -13.28
C VAL A 12 39.77 35.37 -14.04
N LEU A 13 38.88 34.57 -13.47
CA LEU A 13 37.59 34.26 -14.08
C LEU A 13 36.76 35.51 -14.36
N LEU A 14 36.61 36.43 -13.40
CA LEU A 14 35.82 37.66 -13.56
C LEU A 14 36.33 38.53 -14.71
N ARG A 15 37.66 38.62 -14.90
CA ARG A 15 38.24 39.33 -16.05
C ARG A 15 37.97 38.61 -17.37
N GLU A 16 37.97 37.28 -17.38
CA GLU A 16 37.62 36.50 -18.56
C GLU A 16 36.13 36.61 -18.91
N LEU A 17 35.23 36.63 -17.92
CA LEU A 17 33.79 36.85 -18.12
C LEU A 17 33.50 38.25 -18.69
N ALA A 18 34.23 39.27 -18.23
CA ALA A 18 34.12 40.62 -18.78
C ALA A 18 34.64 40.76 -20.22
N GLY A 19 35.57 39.87 -20.61
CA GLY A 19 36.23 39.87 -21.92
C GLY A 19 35.81 38.73 -22.86
N SER A 20 34.74 38.00 -22.52
CA SER A 20 34.24 36.87 -23.29
C SER A 20 33.61 37.32 -24.62
N GLU A 21 33.25 36.36 -25.49
CA GLU A 21 32.45 36.66 -26.69
C GLU A 21 31.06 37.25 -26.35
N PHE A 22 30.56 37.00 -25.13
CA PHE A 22 29.27 37.44 -24.61
C PHE A 22 29.46 38.24 -23.31
N PRO A 23 30.14 39.40 -23.34
CA PRO A 23 30.75 40.00 -22.17
C PRO A 23 29.73 40.39 -21.09
N VAL A 24 30.04 40.01 -19.85
CA VAL A 24 29.28 40.42 -18.68
C VAL A 24 29.57 41.89 -18.35
N SER A 25 28.53 42.69 -18.12
CA SER A 25 28.71 44.12 -17.79
C SER A 25 29.50 44.33 -16.49
N ASP A 26 30.25 45.44 -16.40
CA ASP A 26 31.04 45.80 -15.20
C ASP A 26 30.21 45.77 -13.92
N ALA A 27 28.95 46.24 -13.98
CA ALA A 27 28.04 46.22 -12.84
C ALA A 27 27.69 44.81 -12.36
N VAL A 28 27.57 43.85 -13.28
CA VAL A 28 27.32 42.43 -12.94
C VAL A 28 28.61 41.79 -12.43
N ILE A 29 29.77 42.13 -12.99
CA ILE A 29 31.08 41.69 -12.49
C ILE A 29 31.31 42.15 -11.05
N ASP A 30 30.97 43.39 -10.71
CA ASP A 30 31.10 43.91 -9.35
C ASP A 30 30.17 43.18 -8.37
N ARG A 31 28.94 42.83 -8.78
CA ARG A 31 28.05 42.00 -7.97
C ARG A 31 28.59 40.58 -7.79
N LEU A 32 29.09 39.94 -8.85
CA LEU A 32 29.73 38.64 -8.76
C LEU A 32 30.97 38.67 -7.86
N ARG A 33 31.78 39.74 -7.91
CA ARG A 33 32.92 39.90 -7.00
C ARG A 33 32.48 39.88 -5.54
N GLY A 34 31.40 40.60 -5.20
CA GLY A 34 30.83 40.55 -3.85
C GLY A 34 30.40 39.14 -3.42
N VAL A 35 29.87 38.33 -4.35
CA VAL A 35 29.54 36.92 -4.10
C VAL A 35 30.80 36.09 -3.83
N TYR A 36 31.86 36.24 -4.64
CA TYR A 36 33.12 35.53 -4.43
C TYR A 36 33.83 35.93 -3.14
N ASP A 37 33.81 37.22 -2.79
CA ASP A 37 34.41 37.73 -1.56
C ASP A 37 33.71 37.13 -0.33
N HIS A 38 32.39 36.96 -0.38
CA HIS A 38 31.64 36.31 0.70
C HIS A 38 31.96 34.81 0.82
N LEU A 39 32.07 34.14 -0.32
CA LEU A 39 32.39 32.71 -0.37
C LEU A 39 33.88 32.42 -0.12
N ALA A 40 34.70 33.43 0.10
CA ALA A 40 36.12 33.26 0.37
C ALA A 40 36.32 32.47 1.69
N GLY A 41 36.82 31.24 1.55
CA GLY A 41 37.05 30.33 2.67
C GLY A 41 35.89 29.36 2.95
N VAL A 42 34.77 29.45 2.22
CA VAL A 42 33.68 28.47 2.29
C VAL A 42 33.91 27.39 1.23
N SER A 43 33.91 26.13 1.65
CA SER A 43 34.05 25.00 0.71
C SER A 43 32.80 24.90 -0.19
N PRO A 44 32.94 24.63 -1.50
CA PRO A 44 31.79 24.36 -2.37
C PRO A 44 30.91 23.17 -1.96
N ASP A 45 31.45 22.27 -1.14
CA ASP A 45 30.74 21.11 -0.60
C ASP A 45 30.10 21.40 0.77
N ASP A 46 30.29 22.60 1.32
CA ASP A 46 29.66 23.04 2.56
C ASP A 46 28.22 23.52 2.29
N PRO A 47 27.22 23.09 3.08
CA PRO A 47 25.86 23.61 3.01
C PRO A 47 25.74 25.14 3.01
N GLU A 48 26.64 25.84 3.69
CA GLU A 48 26.66 27.31 3.71
C GLU A 48 26.86 27.91 2.32
N PHE A 49 27.66 27.26 1.46
CA PHE A 49 27.91 27.73 0.10
C PHE A 49 26.62 27.72 -0.75
N GLU A 50 25.90 26.60 -0.74
CA GLU A 50 24.62 26.46 -1.45
C GLU A 50 23.58 27.42 -0.88
N ARG A 51 23.48 27.48 0.45
CA ARG A 51 22.50 28.31 1.18
C ARG A 51 22.67 29.78 0.83
N TYR A 52 23.90 30.31 0.90
CA TYR A 52 24.19 31.70 0.56
C TYR A 52 23.78 32.04 -0.87
N LEU A 53 24.15 31.20 -1.84
CA LEU A 53 23.77 31.43 -3.24
C LEU A 53 22.25 31.40 -3.43
N ARG A 54 21.55 30.44 -2.81
CA ARG A 54 20.09 30.31 -2.96
C ARG A 54 19.31 31.42 -2.26
N GLU A 55 19.56 31.62 -0.98
CA GLU A 55 18.77 32.49 -0.10
C GLU A 55 19.26 33.94 -0.20
N ASP A 56 20.56 34.17 -0.07
CA ASP A 56 21.10 35.53 0.06
C ASP A 56 21.39 36.20 -1.29
N VAL A 57 21.63 35.42 -2.35
CA VAL A 57 21.91 35.96 -3.69
C VAL A 57 20.67 35.92 -4.60
N ILE A 58 20.07 34.74 -4.78
CA ILE A 58 18.96 34.56 -5.74
C ILE A 58 17.63 35.10 -5.21
N GLU A 59 17.21 34.78 -3.99
CA GLU A 59 15.92 35.25 -3.46
C GLU A 59 15.86 36.78 -3.26
N HIS A 60 17.02 37.41 -3.05
CA HIS A 60 17.17 38.86 -2.93
C HIS A 60 17.24 39.59 -4.28
N GLU A 61 17.02 38.90 -5.40
CA GLU A 61 17.00 39.47 -6.77
C GLU A 61 18.28 40.24 -7.13
N THR A 62 19.43 39.78 -6.65
CA THR A 62 20.74 40.39 -6.94
C THR A 62 21.04 40.47 -8.44
N PHE A 63 20.48 39.55 -9.22
CA PHE A 63 20.66 39.46 -10.66
C PHE A 63 19.33 39.50 -11.41
N SER A 64 19.32 40.28 -12.50
CA SER A 64 18.21 40.32 -13.44
C SER A 64 18.25 39.11 -14.39
N ARG A 65 17.15 38.89 -15.12
CA ARG A 65 17.10 37.88 -16.19
C ARG A 65 18.17 38.10 -17.25
N ALA A 66 18.40 39.36 -17.64
CA ALA A 66 19.40 39.70 -18.65
C ALA A 66 20.81 39.36 -18.12
N ASP A 67 21.09 39.74 -16.87
CA ASP A 67 22.37 39.46 -16.21
C ASP A 67 22.69 37.95 -16.24
N VAL A 68 21.71 37.12 -15.91
CA VAL A 68 21.89 35.66 -15.83
C VAL A 68 22.07 35.01 -17.20
N ILE A 69 21.43 35.55 -18.24
CA ILE A 69 21.67 35.10 -19.62
C ILE A 69 23.12 35.42 -20.02
N ASP A 70 23.58 36.64 -19.75
CA ASP A 70 24.95 37.06 -20.07
C ASP A 70 25.98 36.24 -19.28
N ILE A 71 25.73 35.99 -17.99
CA ILE A 71 26.56 35.09 -17.15
C ILE A 71 26.60 33.68 -17.75
N SER A 72 25.45 33.11 -18.11
CA SER A 72 25.37 31.75 -18.66
C SER A 72 26.15 31.62 -19.97
N ASP A 73 25.96 32.54 -20.92
CA ASP A 73 26.63 32.51 -22.21
C ASP A 73 28.15 32.79 -22.05
N SER A 74 28.55 33.67 -21.14
CA SER A 74 29.96 33.90 -20.79
C SER A 74 30.63 32.70 -20.12
N VAL A 75 29.97 32.06 -19.15
CA VAL A 75 30.47 30.87 -18.45
C VAL A 75 30.75 29.76 -19.46
N LEU A 76 29.87 29.59 -20.45
CA LEU A 76 30.08 28.65 -21.54
C LEU A 76 31.34 28.94 -22.35
N ASP A 77 31.53 30.19 -22.79
CA ASP A 77 32.70 30.62 -23.58
C ASP A 77 34.01 30.37 -22.83
N VAL A 78 34.08 30.76 -21.55
CA VAL A 78 35.32 30.65 -20.76
C VAL A 78 35.57 29.23 -20.23
N SER A 79 34.54 28.38 -20.14
CA SER A 79 34.62 27.07 -19.47
C SER A 79 35.73 26.15 -19.99
N ALA A 80 36.06 26.21 -21.29
CA ALA A 80 37.10 25.38 -21.89
C ALA A 80 38.50 25.65 -21.30
N ARG A 81 38.72 26.86 -20.78
CA ARG A 81 39.96 27.31 -20.12
C ARG A 81 39.98 27.01 -18.62
N HIS A 82 38.81 26.78 -18.02
CA HIS A 82 38.58 26.62 -16.58
C HIS A 82 38.12 25.20 -16.22
N LYS A 83 38.88 24.17 -16.63
CA LYS A 83 38.55 22.77 -16.32
C LYS A 83 38.84 22.45 -14.85
N ASN A 84 37.85 21.91 -14.15
CA ASN A 84 37.89 21.61 -12.71
C ASN A 84 38.23 22.84 -11.86
N ASP A 85 37.83 24.03 -12.33
CA ASP A 85 38.05 25.27 -11.60
C ASP A 85 36.82 25.57 -10.71
N PRO A 86 36.96 25.60 -9.38
CA PRO A 86 35.86 25.92 -8.48
C PRO A 86 35.38 27.37 -8.67
N ALA A 87 36.18 28.28 -9.24
CA ALA A 87 35.72 29.64 -9.52
C ALA A 87 34.56 29.60 -10.51
N LEU A 88 34.63 28.75 -11.53
CA LEU A 88 33.57 28.63 -12.53
C LEU A 88 32.23 28.17 -11.92
N LEU A 89 32.29 27.44 -10.80
CA LEU A 89 31.14 26.83 -10.15
C LEU A 89 30.16 27.87 -9.60
N ALA A 90 30.63 28.95 -8.97
CA ALA A 90 29.74 29.95 -8.39
C ALA A 90 28.95 30.70 -9.47
N ALA A 91 29.62 31.18 -10.53
CA ALA A 91 28.95 31.84 -11.65
C ALA A 91 27.97 30.90 -12.38
N PHE A 92 28.37 29.63 -12.60
CA PHE A 92 27.49 28.60 -13.14
C PHE A 92 26.24 28.41 -12.27
N PHE A 93 26.43 28.26 -10.96
CA PHE A 93 25.36 27.93 -10.03
C PHE A 93 24.39 29.11 -9.86
N VAL A 94 24.89 30.35 -9.82
CA VAL A 94 24.05 31.56 -9.85
C VAL A 94 23.12 31.55 -11.07
N ALA A 95 23.68 31.29 -12.26
CA ALA A 95 22.86 31.26 -13.47
C ALA A 95 21.85 30.09 -13.47
N PHE A 96 22.29 28.91 -13.05
CA PHE A 96 21.46 27.72 -12.94
C PHE A 96 20.27 27.93 -11.98
N GLU A 97 20.55 28.38 -10.76
CA GLU A 97 19.57 28.50 -9.68
C GLU A 97 18.59 29.66 -9.92
N TRP A 98 19.04 30.73 -10.58
CA TRP A 98 18.11 31.78 -11.01
C TRP A 98 17.05 31.24 -11.97
N PHE A 99 17.43 30.43 -12.97
CA PHE A 99 16.45 29.79 -13.85
C PHE A 99 15.58 28.76 -13.11
N HIS A 100 16.14 28.09 -12.10
CA HIS A 100 15.39 27.15 -11.27
C HIS A 100 14.26 27.84 -10.50
N ARG A 101 14.53 29.00 -9.89
CA ARG A 101 13.61 29.67 -8.96
C ARG A 101 12.79 30.80 -9.58
N CYS A 102 13.35 31.52 -10.54
CA CYS A 102 12.74 32.74 -11.09
C CYS A 102 12.07 32.55 -12.46
N GLU A 103 12.43 31.52 -13.24
CA GLU A 103 11.77 31.21 -14.52
C GLU A 103 10.71 30.13 -14.34
N PHE A 104 9.44 30.54 -14.28
CA PHE A 104 8.29 29.64 -14.13
C PHE A 104 7.89 28.91 -15.41
N ASP A 105 8.36 29.36 -16.58
CA ASP A 105 8.14 28.67 -17.86
C ASP A 105 9.12 27.49 -17.99
N ALA A 106 8.61 26.28 -17.77
CA ALA A 106 9.40 25.04 -17.80
C ALA A 106 10.12 24.82 -19.15
N ASP A 107 9.48 25.17 -20.27
CA ASP A 107 10.09 25.01 -21.60
C ASP A 107 11.26 25.98 -21.80
N ARG A 108 11.14 27.22 -21.30
CA ARG A 108 12.26 28.18 -21.33
C ARG A 108 13.40 27.70 -20.43
N ARG A 109 13.10 27.31 -19.21
CA ARG A 109 14.09 26.78 -18.26
C ARG A 109 14.89 25.63 -18.87
N LEU A 110 14.21 24.63 -19.43
CA LEU A 110 14.84 23.48 -20.07
C LEU A 110 15.64 23.86 -21.33
N ARG A 111 15.17 24.82 -22.13
CA ARG A 111 15.94 25.32 -23.28
C ARG A 111 17.25 25.96 -22.85
N TYR A 112 17.25 26.75 -21.78
CA TYR A 112 18.48 27.33 -21.24
C TYR A 112 19.39 26.25 -20.66
N TRP A 113 18.90 25.44 -19.72
CA TRP A 113 19.71 24.37 -19.13
C TRP A 113 20.26 23.39 -20.17
N GLY A 114 19.48 23.04 -21.19
CA GLY A 114 19.90 22.16 -22.27
C GLY A 114 21.06 22.72 -23.10
N ARG A 115 21.26 24.04 -23.12
CA ARG A 115 22.41 24.68 -23.78
C ARG A 115 23.68 24.60 -22.95
N PHE A 116 23.62 24.64 -21.61
CA PHE A 116 24.83 24.80 -20.80
C PHE A 116 25.13 23.70 -19.78
N VAL A 117 24.12 23.10 -19.14
CA VAL A 117 24.34 22.08 -18.10
C VAL A 117 25.11 20.86 -18.66
N PRO A 118 24.75 20.26 -19.81
CA PRO A 118 25.48 19.11 -20.33
C PRO A 118 26.90 19.44 -20.79
N LEU A 119 27.14 20.66 -21.31
CA LEU A 119 28.44 21.07 -21.83
C LEU A 119 29.46 21.28 -20.72
N LEU A 120 29.02 21.74 -19.56
CA LEU A 120 29.88 21.97 -18.40
C LEU A 120 30.27 20.70 -17.68
N ARG A 121 29.75 19.52 -18.07
CA ARG A 121 30.12 18.23 -17.47
C ARG A 121 31.63 17.98 -17.51
N ALA A 122 32.30 18.35 -18.60
CA ALA A 122 33.73 18.14 -18.76
C ALA A 122 34.58 19.03 -17.84
N CYS A 123 33.98 20.08 -17.27
CA CYS A 123 34.66 21.10 -16.47
C CYS A 123 34.26 21.05 -15.00
N LEU A 124 33.00 20.73 -14.70
CA LEU A 124 32.42 20.79 -13.36
C LEU A 124 31.89 19.42 -12.88
N GLY A 125 32.07 18.37 -13.66
CA GLY A 125 31.46 17.04 -13.41
C GLY A 125 31.81 16.40 -12.07
N GLU A 126 32.89 16.80 -11.41
CA GLU A 126 33.30 16.25 -10.12
C GLU A 126 32.83 17.07 -8.92
N PHE A 127 32.10 18.18 -9.11
CA PHE A 127 31.55 18.98 -8.01
C PHE A 127 30.12 18.56 -7.65
N ALA A 128 29.82 18.51 -6.35
CA ALA A 128 28.51 18.12 -5.86
C ALA A 128 27.38 19.06 -6.35
N LEU A 129 27.62 20.38 -6.33
CA LEU A 129 26.66 21.38 -6.84
C LEU A 129 26.34 21.20 -8.33
N TYR A 130 27.31 20.80 -9.14
CA TYR A 130 27.04 20.47 -10.55
C TYR A 130 26.20 19.19 -10.67
N GLN A 131 26.48 18.16 -9.86
CA GLN A 131 25.67 16.95 -9.83
C GLN A 131 24.23 17.22 -9.38
N TYR A 132 24.03 18.13 -8.43
CA TYR A 132 22.71 18.66 -8.08
C TYR A 132 22.03 19.36 -9.27
N ALA A 133 22.74 20.27 -9.95
CA ALA A 133 22.18 20.95 -11.11
C ALA A 133 21.80 19.97 -12.24
N LEU A 134 22.63 18.93 -12.43
CA LEU A 134 22.39 17.86 -13.38
C LEU A 134 21.19 17.00 -12.98
N SER A 135 20.98 16.72 -11.69
CA SER A 135 19.80 15.97 -11.23
C SER A 135 18.51 16.73 -11.52
N MET A 136 18.48 18.03 -11.24
CA MET A 136 17.34 18.88 -11.53
C MET A 136 17.09 19.00 -13.04
N PHE A 137 18.12 19.16 -13.85
CA PHE A 137 17.99 19.15 -15.31
C PHE A 137 17.32 17.86 -15.82
N HIS A 138 17.75 16.70 -15.33
CA HIS A 138 17.16 15.42 -15.70
C HIS A 138 15.73 15.25 -15.18
N LEU A 139 15.45 15.69 -13.95
CA LEU A 139 14.12 15.63 -13.34
C LEU A 139 13.11 16.41 -14.18
N TYR A 140 13.38 17.69 -14.45
CA TYR A 140 12.49 18.53 -15.26
C TYR A 140 12.44 18.06 -16.73
N GLY A 141 13.49 17.41 -17.22
CA GLY A 141 13.52 16.76 -18.53
C GLY A 141 12.73 15.45 -18.62
N GLY A 142 12.20 14.94 -17.50
CA GLY A 142 11.42 13.71 -17.43
C GLY A 142 12.25 12.42 -17.36
N ASP A 143 13.55 12.50 -17.11
CA ASP A 143 14.47 11.35 -16.96
C ASP A 143 14.78 11.10 -15.48
N GLY A 144 13.79 10.57 -14.75
CA GLY A 144 13.91 10.33 -13.31
C GLY A 144 15.06 9.40 -12.92
N VAL A 145 15.43 8.46 -13.78
CA VAL A 145 16.54 7.53 -13.51
C VAL A 145 17.87 8.27 -13.49
N ARG A 146 18.13 9.14 -14.48
CA ARG A 146 19.35 9.96 -14.47
C ARG A 146 19.32 11.05 -13.39
N ALA A 147 18.14 11.56 -13.05
CA ALA A 147 17.97 12.50 -11.95
C ALA A 147 18.40 11.86 -10.62
N GLU A 148 17.90 10.66 -10.33
CA GLU A 148 18.26 9.88 -9.14
C GLU A 148 19.77 9.59 -9.08
N GLN A 149 20.37 9.16 -10.20
CA GLN A 149 21.81 8.87 -10.27
C GLN A 149 22.67 10.11 -10.00
N ALA A 150 22.31 11.26 -10.56
CA ALA A 150 23.03 12.51 -10.35
C ALA A 150 22.86 13.03 -8.91
N ALA A 151 21.65 12.95 -8.34
CA ALA A 151 21.41 13.36 -6.95
C ALA A 151 22.18 12.47 -5.97
N ARG A 152 22.21 11.15 -6.21
CA ARG A 152 23.04 10.22 -5.46
C ARG A 152 24.52 10.57 -5.55
N ARG A 153 25.03 10.89 -6.74
CA ARG A 153 26.43 11.27 -6.93
C ARG A 153 26.77 12.58 -6.20
N ALA A 154 25.87 13.56 -6.17
CA ALA A 154 26.04 14.77 -5.37
C ALA A 154 26.23 14.44 -3.88
N LEU A 155 25.38 13.56 -3.34
CA LEU A 155 25.48 13.09 -1.96
C LEU A 155 26.74 12.25 -1.71
N GLU A 156 27.21 11.45 -2.67
CA GLU A 156 28.45 10.68 -2.54
C GLU A 156 29.70 11.58 -2.50
N ILE A 157 29.68 12.72 -3.20
CA ILE A 157 30.76 13.72 -3.18
C ILE A 157 30.75 14.51 -1.87
N ALA A 158 29.57 14.92 -1.40
CA ALA A 158 29.41 15.68 -0.16
C ALA A 158 28.41 14.99 0.80
N PRO A 159 28.84 13.93 1.53
CA PRO A 159 27.95 13.08 2.33
C PRO A 159 27.27 13.77 3.50
N ASP A 160 27.86 14.85 4.01
CA ASP A 160 27.33 15.60 5.15
C ASP A 160 26.34 16.70 4.72
N HIS A 161 26.27 17.00 3.42
CA HIS A 161 25.45 18.10 2.91
C HIS A 161 23.96 17.75 2.94
N ILE A 162 23.21 18.42 3.82
CA ILE A 162 21.78 18.12 4.04
C ILE A 162 20.89 18.43 2.81
N GLY A 163 21.21 19.47 2.05
CA GLY A 163 20.51 19.80 0.79
C GLY A 163 20.61 18.68 -0.26
N PHE A 164 21.77 18.04 -0.43
CA PHE A 164 21.93 16.92 -1.36
C PHE A 164 21.29 15.64 -0.85
N LEU A 165 21.31 15.40 0.47
CA LEU A 165 20.53 14.31 1.07
C LEU A 165 19.05 14.49 0.75
N ASN A 166 18.53 15.71 0.95
CA ASN A 166 17.14 16.04 0.65
C ASN A 166 16.82 15.83 -0.83
N THR A 167 17.68 16.34 -1.72
CA THR A 167 17.49 16.19 -3.16
C THR A 167 17.43 14.72 -3.58
N TYR A 168 18.35 13.89 -3.07
CA TYR A 168 18.33 12.45 -3.34
C TYR A 168 17.08 11.77 -2.75
N THR A 169 16.67 12.19 -1.56
CA THR A 169 15.46 11.70 -0.88
C THR A 169 14.21 11.99 -1.71
N GLU A 170 14.09 13.20 -2.25
CA GLU A 170 12.98 13.61 -3.11
C GLU A 170 12.86 12.73 -4.36
N GLN A 171 13.99 12.36 -4.99
CA GLN A 171 13.99 11.45 -6.14
C GLN A 171 13.45 10.06 -5.78
N ILE A 172 13.86 9.53 -4.63
CA ILE A 172 13.38 8.22 -4.14
C ILE A 172 11.90 8.30 -3.76
N LEU A 173 11.49 9.33 -3.03
CA LEU A 173 10.11 9.51 -2.60
C LEU A 173 9.15 9.65 -3.78
N GLU A 174 9.48 10.45 -4.79
CA GLU A 174 8.61 10.61 -5.96
C GLU A 174 8.36 9.28 -6.67
N ARG A 175 9.40 8.45 -6.81
CA ARG A 175 9.29 7.11 -7.39
C ARG A 175 8.45 6.17 -6.52
N VAL A 176 8.75 6.11 -5.22
CA VAL A 176 8.09 5.18 -4.28
C VAL A 176 6.63 5.55 -4.07
N GLU A 177 6.31 6.83 -3.83
CA GLU A 177 4.94 7.29 -3.65
C GLU A 177 4.11 7.01 -4.90
N ARG A 178 4.66 7.29 -6.09
CA ARG A 178 3.98 6.98 -7.36
C ARG A 178 3.71 5.49 -7.50
N GLU A 179 4.65 4.62 -7.13
CA GLU A 179 4.44 3.17 -7.14
C GLU A 179 3.35 2.75 -6.15
N LEU A 180 3.39 3.22 -4.90
CA LEU A 180 2.38 2.88 -3.88
C LEU A 180 0.98 3.27 -4.33
N ILE A 181 0.84 4.50 -4.84
CA ILE A 181 -0.44 5.06 -5.29
C ILE A 181 -0.96 4.30 -6.52
N SER A 182 -0.10 4.06 -7.52
CA SER A 182 -0.53 3.45 -8.79
C SER A 182 -0.78 1.94 -8.69
N SER A 183 0.01 1.23 -7.88
CA SER A 183 -0.12 -0.21 -7.69
C SER A 183 -1.15 -0.59 -6.63
N GLY A 184 -1.54 0.35 -5.76
CA GLY A 184 -2.37 0.05 -4.59
C GLY A 184 -1.63 -0.71 -3.50
N ARG A 185 -0.30 -0.84 -3.59
CA ARG A 185 0.52 -1.47 -2.53
C ARG A 185 0.46 -0.63 -1.26
N GLN A 186 0.42 -1.32 -0.13
CA GLN A 186 0.42 -0.66 1.19
C GLN A 186 1.84 -0.31 1.67
N MET A 187 2.84 -1.04 1.19
CA MET A 187 4.24 -0.91 1.60
C MET A 187 5.15 -0.94 0.38
N PRO A 188 6.30 -0.25 0.41
CA PRO A 188 7.30 -0.30 -0.63
C PRO A 188 7.85 -1.72 -0.80
N GLY A 189 8.53 -1.99 -1.92
CA GLY A 189 9.32 -3.20 -2.07
C GLY A 189 10.47 -3.26 -1.06
N ASP A 190 11.10 -4.43 -0.91
CA ASP A 190 12.21 -4.63 0.05
C ASP A 190 13.38 -3.68 -0.21
N ASP A 191 13.76 -3.49 -1.48
CA ASP A 191 14.85 -2.59 -1.89
C ASP A 191 14.54 -1.12 -1.53
N ASP A 192 13.31 -0.68 -1.77
CA ASP A 192 12.87 0.68 -1.44
C ASP A 192 12.75 0.89 0.06
N THR A 193 12.29 -0.13 0.78
CA THR A 193 12.24 -0.10 2.24
C THR A 193 13.65 0.03 2.82
N ALA A 194 14.64 -0.69 2.27
CA ALA A 194 16.04 -0.57 2.69
C ALA A 194 16.60 0.82 2.37
N ALA A 195 16.32 1.35 1.17
CA ALA A 195 16.74 2.70 0.77
C ALA A 195 16.16 3.79 1.69
N LEU A 196 14.84 3.75 1.94
CA LEU A 196 14.16 4.71 2.81
C LEU A 196 14.66 4.65 4.25
N ASN A 197 14.93 3.46 4.81
CA ASN A 197 15.53 3.34 6.14
C ASN A 197 16.96 3.91 6.17
N GLY A 198 17.78 3.68 5.14
CA GLY A 198 19.11 4.28 5.03
C GLY A 198 19.08 5.82 4.96
N LEU A 199 18.06 6.38 4.31
CA LEU A 199 17.83 7.83 4.28
C LEU A 199 17.42 8.36 5.66
N LEU A 200 16.51 7.68 6.38
CA LEU A 200 16.15 8.05 7.77
C LEU A 200 17.38 8.07 8.67
N GLU A 201 18.19 7.01 8.65
CA GLU A 201 19.42 6.95 9.43
C GLU A 201 20.40 8.08 9.08
N SER A 202 20.39 8.54 7.82
CA SER A 202 21.21 9.66 7.39
C SER A 202 20.69 10.99 7.93
N PHE A 203 19.37 11.22 7.90
CA PHE A 203 18.77 12.38 8.54
C PHE A 203 18.99 12.39 10.06
N ASP A 204 18.84 11.25 10.73
CA ASP A 204 18.96 11.15 12.20
C ASP A 204 20.38 11.40 12.73
N LYS A 205 21.40 11.26 11.90
CA LYS A 205 22.79 11.61 12.25
C LYS A 205 23.04 13.12 12.30
N ARG A 206 22.10 13.94 11.81
CA ARG A 206 22.28 15.39 11.67
C ARG A 206 21.55 16.13 12.78
N PRO A 207 22.11 17.25 13.27
CA PRO A 207 21.42 18.09 14.24
C PRO A 207 20.14 18.65 13.61
N ARG A 208 19.03 18.57 14.32
CA ARG A 208 17.71 19.08 13.89
C ARG A 208 17.55 20.59 14.12
N ASP A 209 18.41 21.18 14.94
CA ASP A 209 18.41 22.60 15.22
C ASP A 209 18.71 23.39 13.93
N GLY A 210 17.78 24.25 13.52
CA GLY A 210 17.92 25.06 12.31
C GLY A 210 17.58 24.33 11.01
N TRP A 211 16.89 23.17 11.06
CA TRP A 211 16.38 22.55 9.85
C TRP A 211 15.44 23.48 9.08
N HIS A 212 15.63 23.53 7.76
CA HIS A 212 14.65 24.11 6.85
C HIS A 212 13.37 23.25 6.87
N PRO A 213 12.17 23.85 6.79
CA PRO A 213 10.89 23.12 6.78
C PRO A 213 10.84 21.95 5.79
N ILE A 214 11.44 22.12 4.61
CA ILE A 214 11.52 21.06 3.59
C ILE A 214 12.16 19.76 4.11
N PHE A 215 13.14 19.83 5.03
CA PHE A 215 13.77 18.63 5.58
C PHE A 215 12.81 17.85 6.50
N HIS A 216 11.98 18.56 7.26
CA HIS A 216 10.89 17.93 8.02
C HIS A 216 9.84 17.30 7.08
N VAL A 217 9.53 17.96 5.95
CA VAL A 217 8.62 17.41 4.94
C VAL A 217 9.16 16.10 4.37
N SER A 218 10.41 16.09 3.88
CA SER A 218 11.00 14.89 3.28
C SER A 218 11.15 13.76 4.32
N TYR A 219 11.57 14.08 5.55
CA TYR A 219 11.62 13.11 6.64
C TYR A 219 10.24 12.52 6.97
N GLY A 220 9.21 13.37 7.07
CA GLY A 220 7.83 12.96 7.28
C GLY A 220 7.28 12.08 6.14
N ARG A 221 7.60 12.39 4.89
CA ARG A 221 7.22 11.58 3.73
C ARG A 221 7.87 10.20 3.72
N ILE A 222 9.14 10.10 4.13
CA ILE A 222 9.79 8.80 4.31
C ILE A 222 9.03 7.96 5.37
N LEU A 223 8.72 8.55 6.52
CA LEU A 223 7.94 7.89 7.57
C LEU A 223 6.57 7.43 7.06
N ALA A 224 5.89 8.25 6.26
CA ALA A 224 4.60 7.91 5.67
C ALA A 224 4.71 6.71 4.71
N CYS A 225 5.73 6.68 3.84
CA CYS A 225 5.98 5.54 2.96
C CYS A 225 6.27 4.25 3.72
N LEU A 226 6.93 4.35 4.88
CA LEU A 226 7.20 3.23 5.79
C LEU A 226 6.01 2.87 6.70
N GLY A 227 4.86 3.53 6.51
CA GLY A 227 3.64 3.26 7.27
C GLY A 227 3.64 3.79 8.71
N ARG A 228 4.60 4.66 9.06
CA ARG A 228 4.73 5.34 10.37
C ARG A 228 3.96 6.67 10.36
N TYR A 229 2.67 6.62 10.02
CA TYR A 229 1.87 7.82 9.73
C TYR A 229 1.74 8.80 10.91
N GLY A 230 1.69 8.29 12.16
CA GLY A 230 1.61 9.16 13.33
C GLY A 230 2.85 10.03 13.50
N GLU A 231 4.03 9.45 13.25
CA GLU A 231 5.30 10.18 13.30
C GLU A 231 5.42 11.14 12.11
N ALA A 232 4.99 10.72 10.92
CA ALA A 232 4.95 11.58 9.73
C ALA A 232 4.12 12.85 9.97
N GLN A 233 2.94 12.72 10.59
CA GLN A 233 2.08 13.88 10.90
C GLN A 233 2.75 14.86 11.86
N ASN A 234 3.51 14.37 12.85
CA ASN A 234 4.25 15.24 13.76
C ASN A 234 5.32 16.05 13.02
N GLU A 235 6.00 15.45 12.05
CA GLU A 235 7.03 16.12 11.25
C GLU A 235 6.42 17.17 10.32
N PHE A 236 5.27 16.89 9.68
CA PHE A 236 4.55 17.92 8.93
C PHE A 236 4.07 19.07 9.81
N SER A 237 3.66 18.80 11.05
CA SER A 237 3.34 19.86 12.02
C SER A 237 4.57 20.70 12.37
N GLN A 238 5.73 20.08 12.59
CA GLN A 238 6.98 20.81 12.82
C GLN A 238 7.36 21.68 11.61
N ALA A 239 7.21 21.17 10.38
CA ALA A 239 7.45 21.94 9.17
C ALA A 239 6.58 23.22 9.11
N VAL A 240 5.29 23.10 9.44
CA VAL A 240 4.37 24.25 9.53
C VAL A 240 4.80 25.25 10.61
N ASP A 241 5.18 24.76 11.78
CA ASP A 241 5.59 25.63 12.89
C ASP A 241 6.87 26.41 12.54
N VAL A 242 7.85 25.74 11.92
CA VAL A 242 9.10 26.38 11.47
C VAL A 242 8.84 27.38 10.34
N GLU A 243 8.01 27.05 9.35
CA GLU A 243 7.71 27.96 8.24
C GLU A 243 6.92 29.19 8.71
N ASN A 244 5.98 29.01 9.65
CA ASN A 244 5.30 30.12 10.31
C ASN A 244 6.27 31.00 11.11
N ALA A 245 7.20 30.40 11.85
CA ALA A 245 8.21 31.15 12.59
C ALA A 245 9.09 31.97 11.64
N ARG A 246 9.58 31.36 10.55
CA ARG A 246 10.36 32.05 9.52
C ARG A 246 9.60 33.24 8.91
N TYR A 247 8.34 33.05 8.55
CA TYR A 247 7.50 34.12 7.98
C TYR A 247 7.28 35.27 8.97
N ASN A 248 7.12 34.98 10.26
CA ASN A 248 6.89 35.99 11.30
C ASN A 248 8.18 36.71 11.72
N ASP A 249 9.31 36.00 11.83
CA ASP A 249 10.61 36.54 12.26
C ASP A 249 11.30 37.35 11.16
N ALA A 250 11.05 37.02 9.89
CA ALA A 250 11.59 37.72 8.72
C ALA A 250 11.20 39.21 8.64
N GLY A 251 10.23 39.68 9.44
CA GLY A 251 9.55 40.94 9.18
C GLY A 251 8.85 40.92 7.81
N ALA A 252 7.95 41.86 7.54
CA ALA A 252 7.15 41.87 6.31
C ALA A 252 7.94 42.01 4.98
N ASN A 253 9.28 41.97 4.99
CA ASN A 253 10.14 42.32 3.86
C ASN A 253 11.17 41.25 3.44
N THR A 254 11.38 40.14 4.15
CA THR A 254 12.48 39.21 3.81
C THR A 254 12.02 37.89 3.17
N ILE A 255 10.89 37.31 3.58
CA ILE A 255 10.28 36.18 2.86
C ILE A 255 9.07 36.70 2.10
N LYS A 256 9.07 36.58 0.77
CA LYS A 256 7.91 36.97 -0.05
C LYS A 256 6.72 36.12 0.35
N ALA A 257 5.55 36.74 0.48
CA ALA A 257 4.29 36.03 0.71
C ALA A 257 4.04 34.91 -0.33
N SER A 258 4.53 35.08 -1.56
CA SER A 258 4.49 34.03 -2.59
C SER A 258 5.32 32.81 -2.24
N THR A 259 6.53 32.98 -1.69
CA THR A 259 7.41 31.88 -1.29
C THR A 259 6.79 31.10 -0.13
N TYR A 260 6.32 31.80 0.90
CA TYR A 260 5.61 31.19 2.03
C TYR A 260 4.40 30.36 1.58
N VAL A 261 3.58 30.88 0.66
CA VAL A 261 2.42 30.13 0.13
C VAL A 261 2.86 28.89 -0.63
N THR A 262 3.94 28.96 -1.42
CA THR A 262 4.49 27.78 -2.12
C THR A 262 4.96 26.71 -1.14
N GLU A 263 5.80 27.07 -0.16
CA GLU A 263 6.32 26.13 0.85
C GLU A 263 5.18 25.50 1.67
N MET A 264 4.19 26.30 2.08
CA MET A 264 3.01 25.79 2.78
C MET A 264 2.19 24.81 1.92
N ASN A 265 2.04 25.07 0.61
CA ASN A 265 1.37 24.14 -0.29
C ASN A 265 2.12 22.81 -0.38
N GLU A 266 3.45 22.83 -0.46
CA GLU A 266 4.25 21.60 -0.47
C GLU A 266 4.05 20.78 0.82
N ILE A 267 4.02 21.44 1.99
CA ILE A 267 3.75 20.77 3.27
C ILE A 267 2.34 20.15 3.26
N PHE A 268 1.33 20.88 2.77
CA PHE A 268 -0.04 20.37 2.71
C PHE A 268 -0.21 19.22 1.72
N ASP A 269 0.44 19.27 0.57
CA ASP A 269 0.43 18.21 -0.43
C ASP A 269 1.07 16.94 0.13
N ALA A 270 2.23 17.05 0.79
CA ALA A 270 2.87 15.93 1.47
C ALA A 270 1.95 15.31 2.55
N ARG A 271 1.27 16.15 3.33
CA ARG A 271 0.31 15.71 4.35
C ARG A 271 -0.90 15.00 3.73
N ASN A 272 -1.41 15.50 2.61
CA ASN A 272 -2.51 14.89 1.87
C ASN A 272 -2.12 13.52 1.31
N THR A 273 -0.92 13.39 0.75
CA THR A 273 -0.36 12.10 0.31
C THR A 273 -0.24 11.12 1.48
N CYS A 274 0.27 11.55 2.63
CA CYS A 274 0.31 10.73 3.84
C CYS A 274 -1.08 10.25 4.27
N ASN A 275 -2.09 11.14 4.26
CA ASN A 275 -3.46 10.78 4.61
C ASN A 275 -4.04 9.76 3.64
N MET A 276 -3.78 9.93 2.34
CA MET A 276 -4.19 8.97 1.31
C MET A 276 -3.57 7.59 1.54
N LEU A 277 -2.25 7.51 1.78
CA LEU A 277 -1.56 6.26 2.07
C LEU A 277 -2.11 5.58 3.34
N SER A 278 -2.34 6.36 4.40
CA SER A 278 -2.96 5.85 5.64
C SER A 278 -4.36 5.30 5.41
N ASN A 279 -5.19 6.00 4.63
CA ASN A 279 -6.55 5.58 4.30
C ASN A 279 -6.55 4.31 3.45
N MET A 280 -5.65 4.20 2.47
CA MET A 280 -5.49 2.99 1.65
C MET A 280 -5.15 1.77 2.51
N ARG A 281 -4.26 1.94 3.49
CA ARG A 281 -3.91 0.88 4.44
C ARG A 281 -5.11 0.46 5.28
N SER A 282 -5.83 1.42 5.87
CA SER A 282 -7.03 1.15 6.67
C SER A 282 -8.16 0.52 5.86
N LEU A 283 -8.35 0.91 4.60
CA LEU A 283 -9.35 0.29 3.72
C LEU A 283 -9.00 -1.16 3.43
N SER A 284 -7.72 -1.45 3.20
CA SER A 284 -7.30 -2.81 2.90
C SER A 284 -7.41 -3.75 4.09
N THR A 285 -7.21 -3.29 5.32
CA THR A 285 -7.46 -4.11 6.52
C THR A 285 -8.95 -4.44 6.65
N VAL A 286 -9.82 -3.45 6.41
CA VAL A 286 -11.28 -3.66 6.43
C VAL A 286 -11.72 -4.63 5.34
N ILE A 287 -11.12 -4.57 4.15
CA ILE A 287 -11.42 -5.52 3.06
C ILE A 287 -10.99 -6.94 3.43
N ASP A 288 -9.80 -7.12 4.01
CA ASP A 288 -9.31 -8.44 4.39
C ASP A 288 -10.16 -9.06 5.51
N ASP A 289 -10.55 -8.25 6.51
CA ASP A 289 -11.48 -8.66 7.56
C ASP A 289 -12.84 -9.04 6.97
N ALA A 290 -13.37 -8.25 6.03
CA ALA A 290 -14.64 -8.54 5.36
C ALA A 290 -14.58 -9.82 4.52
N GLN A 291 -13.48 -10.07 3.80
CA GLN A 291 -13.27 -11.30 3.05
C GLN A 291 -13.17 -12.52 3.98
N THR A 292 -12.47 -12.38 5.10
CA THR A 292 -12.34 -13.45 6.09
C THR A 292 -13.69 -13.77 6.74
N ALA A 293 -14.45 -12.75 7.13
CA ALA A 293 -15.80 -12.91 7.65
C ALA A 293 -16.75 -13.54 6.60
N GLN A 294 -16.63 -13.17 5.32
CA GLN A 294 -17.41 -13.76 4.24
C GLN A 294 -17.06 -15.24 4.03
N ARG A 295 -15.78 -15.61 4.06
CA ARG A 295 -15.33 -17.01 3.98
C ARG A 295 -15.86 -17.83 5.16
N GLN A 296 -15.87 -17.26 6.36
CA GLN A 296 -16.45 -17.93 7.53
C GLN A 296 -17.96 -18.14 7.37
N ARG A 297 -18.70 -17.11 6.95
CA ARG A 297 -20.15 -17.24 6.66
C ARG A 297 -20.45 -18.27 5.58
N ALA A 298 -19.60 -18.36 4.54
CA ALA A 298 -19.76 -19.36 3.50
C ALA A 298 -19.62 -20.79 4.06
N ARG A 299 -18.65 -21.03 4.96
CA ARG A 299 -18.49 -22.32 5.64
C ARG A 299 -19.67 -22.63 6.57
N GLU A 300 -20.11 -21.67 7.37
CA GLU A 300 -21.28 -21.85 8.25
C GLU A 300 -22.57 -22.13 7.46
N LEU A 301 -22.70 -21.54 6.27
CA LEU A 301 -23.84 -21.80 5.39
C LEU A 301 -23.77 -23.21 4.81
N ASP A 302 -22.59 -23.67 4.40
CA ASP A 302 -22.34 -25.02 3.89
C ASP A 302 -22.69 -26.07 4.96
N ASP A 303 -22.21 -25.88 6.20
CA ASP A 303 -22.52 -26.76 7.33
C ASP A 303 -24.04 -26.82 7.61
N LYS A 304 -24.73 -25.68 7.55
CA LYS A 304 -26.19 -25.63 7.72
C LYS A 304 -26.94 -26.27 6.56
N MET A 305 -26.43 -26.16 5.33
CA MET A 305 -27.02 -26.81 4.16
C MET A 305 -26.88 -28.33 4.26
N ASP A 306 -25.74 -28.83 4.74
CA ASP A 306 -25.53 -30.24 5.02
C ASP A 306 -26.45 -30.74 6.15
N GLU A 307 -26.62 -29.96 7.22
CA GLU A 307 -27.57 -30.29 8.29
C GLU A 307 -29.01 -30.35 7.77
N LEU A 308 -29.43 -29.36 6.98
CA LEU A 308 -30.77 -29.34 6.36
C LEU A 308 -30.96 -30.54 5.42
N GLY A 309 -29.95 -30.87 4.60
CA GLY A 309 -29.99 -32.04 3.73
C GLY A 309 -30.25 -33.33 4.52
N ARG A 310 -29.54 -33.52 5.62
CA ARG A 310 -29.76 -34.68 6.53
C ARG A 310 -31.15 -34.67 7.16
N ARG A 311 -31.66 -33.50 7.59
CA ARG A 311 -33.02 -33.40 8.13
C ARG A 311 -34.08 -33.75 7.09
N PHE A 312 -33.94 -33.26 5.86
CA PHE A 312 -34.85 -33.59 4.77
C PHE A 312 -34.85 -35.08 4.43
N ASP A 313 -33.68 -35.71 4.40
CA ASP A 313 -33.59 -37.16 4.16
C ASP A 313 -34.28 -37.96 5.27
N ASN A 314 -34.09 -37.56 6.54
CA ASN A 314 -34.76 -38.19 7.67
C ASN A 314 -36.28 -37.99 7.64
N GLU A 315 -36.77 -36.76 7.38
CA GLU A 315 -38.22 -36.49 7.24
C GLU A 315 -38.84 -37.27 6.08
N ARG A 316 -38.11 -37.45 4.98
CA ARG A 316 -38.56 -38.26 3.85
C ARG A 316 -38.68 -39.74 4.22
N ILE A 317 -37.74 -40.27 5.01
CA ILE A 317 -37.81 -41.64 5.54
C ILE A 317 -39.02 -41.78 6.47
N ASP A 318 -39.26 -40.82 7.36
CA ASP A 318 -40.40 -40.83 8.27
C ASP A 318 -41.73 -40.81 7.51
N MET A 319 -41.82 -39.97 6.47
CA MET A 319 -43.00 -39.91 5.61
C MET A 319 -43.22 -41.23 4.84
N LEU A 320 -42.16 -41.88 4.35
CA LEU A 320 -42.25 -43.21 3.74
C LEU A 320 -42.70 -44.28 4.75
N GLU A 321 -42.26 -44.20 6.00
CA GLU A 321 -42.70 -45.08 7.09
C GLU A 321 -44.21 -44.91 7.35
N PHE A 322 -44.70 -43.67 7.45
CA PHE A 322 -46.13 -43.39 7.61
C PHE A 322 -46.96 -43.89 6.43
N ILE A 323 -46.52 -43.62 5.19
CA ILE A 323 -47.24 -44.07 3.99
C ILE A 323 -47.30 -45.60 3.95
N GLY A 324 -46.17 -46.27 4.24
CA GLY A 324 -46.12 -47.74 4.32
C GLY A 324 -47.08 -48.28 5.39
N PHE A 325 -47.09 -47.67 6.58
CA PHE A 325 -47.98 -48.02 7.69
C PHE A 325 -49.46 -47.92 7.30
N PHE A 326 -49.89 -46.80 6.74
CA PHE A 326 -51.28 -46.62 6.32
C PHE A 326 -51.67 -47.57 5.19
N ALA A 327 -50.79 -47.76 4.19
CA ALA A 327 -51.04 -48.68 3.09
C ALA A 327 -51.27 -50.12 3.58
N GLY A 328 -50.48 -50.60 4.55
CA GLY A 328 -50.67 -51.95 5.09
C GLY A 328 -51.91 -52.06 5.99
N ILE A 329 -52.31 -51.03 6.75
CA ILE A 329 -53.61 -51.03 7.45
C ILE A 329 -54.76 -51.16 6.46
N ILE A 330 -54.76 -50.36 5.39
CA ILE A 330 -55.82 -50.40 4.38
C ILE A 330 -55.86 -51.77 3.70
N SER A 331 -54.70 -52.32 3.31
CA SER A 331 -54.59 -53.65 2.72
C SER A 331 -55.13 -54.74 3.65
N PHE A 332 -54.81 -54.66 4.95
CA PHE A 332 -55.33 -55.58 5.97
C PHE A 332 -56.85 -55.52 6.10
N VAL A 333 -57.43 -54.32 6.18
CA VAL A 333 -58.90 -54.14 6.28
C VAL A 333 -59.59 -54.72 5.05
N ILE A 334 -59.10 -54.45 3.85
CA ILE A 334 -59.68 -54.97 2.60
C ILE A 334 -59.60 -56.50 2.57
N ALA A 335 -58.42 -57.07 2.84
CA ALA A 335 -58.23 -58.51 2.85
C ALA A 335 -59.09 -59.19 3.92
N SER A 336 -59.22 -58.59 5.10
CA SER A 336 -60.08 -59.11 6.17
C SER A 336 -61.56 -59.13 5.79
N ILE A 337 -62.04 -58.13 5.04
CA ILE A 337 -63.42 -58.09 4.54
C ILE A 337 -63.62 -59.17 3.46
N GLN A 338 -62.68 -59.29 2.51
CA GLN A 338 -62.75 -60.24 1.39
C GLN A 338 -62.68 -61.71 1.85
N LEU A 339 -61.91 -62.02 2.88
CA LEU A 339 -61.84 -63.35 3.49
C LEU A 339 -63.15 -63.75 4.22
N GLY A 340 -64.07 -62.80 4.39
CA GLY A 340 -65.32 -62.96 5.10
C GLY A 340 -66.41 -63.75 4.36
N ASP A 341 -66.25 -64.05 3.07
CA ASP A 341 -67.31 -64.66 2.26
C ASP A 341 -67.16 -66.18 2.12
N GLY A 342 -68.26 -66.92 2.32
CA GLY A 342 -68.34 -68.37 2.06
C GLY A 342 -67.67 -69.35 3.05
N LEU A 343 -66.86 -68.90 4.01
CA LEU A 343 -66.17 -69.80 4.98
C LEU A 343 -66.94 -69.97 6.29
N ALA A 344 -66.68 -71.03 7.08
CA ALA A 344 -67.21 -71.13 8.45
C ALA A 344 -66.48 -70.15 9.40
N PHE A 345 -67.17 -69.66 10.43
CA PHE A 345 -66.62 -68.67 11.38
C PHE A 345 -65.23 -69.02 11.96
N PRO A 346 -64.95 -70.26 12.43
CA PRO A 346 -63.65 -70.61 12.99
C PRO A 346 -62.51 -70.48 11.96
N THR A 347 -62.77 -70.89 10.72
CA THR A 347 -61.81 -70.79 9.62
C THR A 347 -61.52 -69.33 9.25
N ARG A 348 -62.54 -68.46 9.24
CA ARG A 348 -62.37 -67.02 8.98
C ARG A 348 -61.50 -66.36 10.04
N ALA A 349 -61.78 -66.61 11.32
CA ALA A 349 -61.02 -66.04 12.42
C ALA A 349 -59.54 -66.43 12.35
N LEU A 350 -59.24 -67.67 11.96
CA LEU A 350 -57.86 -68.15 11.79
C LEU A 350 -57.15 -67.52 10.60
N MET A 351 -57.83 -67.34 9.46
CA MET A 351 -57.22 -66.63 8.32
C MET A 351 -56.93 -65.16 8.65
N VAL A 352 -57.81 -64.50 9.39
CA VAL A 352 -57.56 -63.12 9.88
C VAL A 352 -56.36 -63.08 10.83
N LEU A 353 -56.21 -64.06 11.73
CA LEU A 353 -55.03 -64.15 12.60
C LEU A 353 -53.73 -64.38 11.82
N ILE A 354 -53.75 -65.26 10.82
CA ILE A 354 -52.58 -65.49 9.94
C ILE A 354 -52.23 -64.21 9.17
N LEU A 355 -53.24 -63.52 8.63
CA LEU A 355 -53.06 -62.25 7.93
C LEU A 355 -52.51 -61.15 8.87
N MET A 356 -52.99 -61.09 10.11
CA MET A 356 -52.51 -60.13 11.11
C MET A 356 -51.06 -60.43 11.51
N GLY A 357 -50.73 -61.71 11.70
CA GLY A 357 -49.37 -62.15 11.99
C GLY A 357 -48.40 -61.86 10.84
N SER A 358 -48.80 -62.10 9.58
CA SER A 358 -47.96 -61.80 8.41
C SER A 358 -47.76 -60.29 8.23
N LEU A 359 -48.78 -59.48 8.53
CA LEU A 359 -48.70 -58.02 8.54
C LEU A 359 -47.69 -57.52 9.59
N LEU A 360 -47.71 -58.07 10.82
CA LEU A 360 -46.75 -57.73 11.88
C LEU A 360 -45.31 -58.05 11.48
N VAL A 361 -45.08 -59.18 10.83
CA VAL A 361 -43.75 -59.56 10.32
C VAL A 361 -43.32 -58.64 9.18
N ALA A 362 -44.20 -58.32 8.23
CA ALA A 362 -43.90 -57.43 7.13
C ALA A 362 -43.58 -56.02 7.61
N PHE A 363 -44.37 -55.47 8.54
CA PHE A 363 -44.12 -54.15 9.13
C PHE A 363 -42.86 -54.12 9.98
N GLY A 364 -42.64 -55.13 10.83
CA GLY A 364 -41.41 -55.22 11.61
C GLY A 364 -40.17 -55.27 10.72
N SER A 365 -40.23 -56.03 9.62
CA SER A 365 -39.12 -56.13 8.66
C SER A 365 -38.90 -54.82 7.89
N PHE A 366 -39.99 -54.15 7.49
CA PHE A 366 -39.93 -52.88 6.76
C PHE A 366 -39.40 -51.74 7.64
N SER A 367 -39.85 -51.63 8.89
CA SER A 367 -39.33 -50.64 9.85
C SER A 367 -37.85 -50.85 10.15
N VAL A 368 -37.37 -52.10 10.25
CA VAL A 368 -35.93 -52.39 10.39
C VAL A 368 -35.14 -51.95 9.15
N LEU A 369 -35.69 -52.16 7.95
CA LEU A 369 -35.05 -51.78 6.70
C LEU A 369 -34.98 -50.26 6.53
N LEU A 370 -36.04 -49.53 6.89
CA LEU A 370 -36.04 -48.06 6.87
C LEU A 370 -35.10 -47.46 7.92
N GLU A 371 -35.02 -48.04 9.11
CA GLU A 371 -34.10 -47.59 10.16
C GLU A 371 -32.64 -47.74 9.74
N SER A 372 -32.31 -48.73 8.88
CA SER A 372 -30.97 -48.90 8.32
C SER A 372 -30.56 -47.83 7.30
N GLY A 373 -31.54 -47.12 6.73
CA GLY A 373 -31.32 -46.02 5.76
C GLY A 373 -31.22 -44.63 6.39
N ARG A 374 -31.53 -44.46 7.68
CA ARG A 374 -31.40 -43.15 8.36
C ARG A 374 -29.92 -42.78 8.54
N ALA A 375 -29.57 -41.55 8.19
CA ALA A 375 -28.23 -41.02 8.42
C ALA A 375 -28.01 -40.85 9.93
N VAL A 376 -26.98 -41.51 10.49
CA VAL A 376 -26.66 -41.42 11.92
C VAL A 376 -25.94 -40.10 12.19
N ASP A 377 -26.54 -39.28 13.04
CA ASP A 377 -25.94 -38.02 13.50
C ASP A 377 -24.66 -38.31 14.34
N PRO A 378 -23.47 -37.82 13.94
CA PRO A 378 -22.23 -38.08 14.66
C PRO A 378 -22.14 -37.38 16.03
N HIS A 379 -22.99 -36.40 16.32
CA HIS A 379 -22.97 -35.65 17.57
C HIS A 379 -23.94 -36.16 18.66
N GLU A 380 -24.82 -37.12 18.36
CA GLU A 380 -25.63 -37.76 19.40
C GLU A 380 -24.87 -38.93 20.07
N PRO A 381 -24.75 -38.95 21.41
CA PRO A 381 -24.15 -40.08 22.11
C PRO A 381 -25.01 -41.34 21.90
N LYS A 382 -24.43 -42.32 21.17
CA LYS A 382 -25.01 -43.62 20.78
C LYS A 382 -25.55 -44.53 21.90
N HIS A 383 -25.60 -44.10 23.15
CA HIS A 383 -25.83 -44.99 24.29
C HIS A 383 -27.28 -44.94 24.79
N GLY A 384 -28.12 -45.84 24.28
CA GLY A 384 -29.32 -46.29 24.98
C GLY A 384 -30.57 -46.49 24.13
N ARG A 385 -30.81 -45.65 23.11
CA ARG A 385 -32.09 -45.65 22.37
C ARG A 385 -32.15 -46.69 21.23
N LEU A 386 -31.04 -46.86 20.50
CA LEU A 386 -30.93 -47.81 19.38
C LEU A 386 -31.08 -49.28 19.78
N PHE A 387 -30.69 -49.64 21.01
CA PHE A 387 -30.78 -51.03 21.49
C PHE A 387 -32.21 -51.41 21.88
N GLY A 388 -32.96 -50.47 22.46
CA GLY A 388 -34.35 -50.69 22.88
C GLY A 388 -35.32 -50.81 21.70
N ILE A 389 -35.14 -49.98 20.66
CA ILE A 389 -36.02 -49.98 19.47
C ILE A 389 -35.81 -51.26 18.65
N ARG A 390 -34.56 -51.68 18.43
CA ARG A 390 -34.26 -52.94 17.73
C ARG A 390 -34.77 -54.16 18.48
N ALA A 391 -34.64 -54.19 19.82
CA ALA A 391 -35.20 -55.26 20.63
C ALA A 391 -36.74 -55.32 20.53
N GLY A 392 -37.41 -54.15 20.52
CA GLY A 392 -38.86 -54.05 20.32
C GLY A 392 -39.31 -54.54 18.94
N LEU A 393 -38.64 -54.13 17.87
CA LEU A 393 -38.95 -54.57 16.50
C LEU A 393 -38.76 -56.07 16.31
N VAL A 394 -37.66 -56.62 16.83
CA VAL A 394 -37.42 -58.07 16.82
C VAL A 394 -38.50 -58.80 17.61
N ALA A 395 -38.92 -58.27 18.76
CA ALA A 395 -40.03 -58.85 19.52
C ALA A 395 -41.35 -58.83 18.74
N VAL A 396 -41.67 -57.76 18.00
CA VAL A 396 -42.87 -57.67 17.15
C VAL A 396 -42.85 -58.72 16.04
N ILE A 397 -41.70 -58.91 15.37
CA ILE A 397 -41.54 -59.94 14.34
C ILE A 397 -41.73 -61.34 14.93
N VAL A 398 -41.12 -61.61 16.08
CA VAL A 398 -41.25 -62.90 16.78
C VAL A 398 -42.70 -63.15 17.22
N ILE A 399 -43.39 -62.15 17.76
CA ILE A 399 -44.81 -62.25 18.11
C ILE A 399 -45.65 -62.54 16.87
N GLY A 400 -45.41 -61.84 15.76
CA GLY A 400 -46.09 -62.09 14.49
C GLY A 400 -45.93 -63.54 14.01
N LEU A 401 -44.70 -64.07 14.04
CA LEU A 401 -44.40 -65.46 13.72
C LEU A 401 -45.13 -66.45 14.64
N VAL A 402 -45.13 -66.19 15.95
CA VAL A 402 -45.84 -67.04 16.93
C VAL A 402 -47.35 -67.05 16.65
N VAL A 403 -47.95 -65.90 16.34
CA VAL A 403 -49.37 -65.80 15.97
C VAL A 403 -49.67 -66.64 14.71
N ILE A 404 -48.82 -66.56 13.68
CA ILE A 404 -48.98 -67.37 12.45
C ILE A 404 -48.93 -68.86 12.79
N VAL A 405 -47.90 -69.30 13.51
CA VAL A 405 -47.70 -70.72 13.83
C VAL A 405 -48.83 -71.26 14.70
N ALA A 406 -49.24 -70.51 15.72
CA ALA A 406 -50.35 -70.90 16.59
C ALA A 406 -51.67 -71.00 15.82
N ALA A 407 -51.96 -70.05 14.94
CA ALA A 407 -53.16 -70.09 14.10
C ALA A 407 -53.12 -71.27 13.11
N MET A 408 -51.97 -71.56 12.49
CA MET A 408 -51.82 -72.72 11.61
C MET A 408 -52.03 -74.04 12.35
N LEU A 409 -51.47 -74.19 13.56
CA LEU A 409 -51.66 -75.38 14.39
C LEU A 409 -53.12 -75.55 14.83
N LEU A 410 -53.78 -74.46 15.25
CA LEU A 410 -55.19 -74.51 15.63
C LEU A 410 -56.08 -74.88 14.43
N TYR A 411 -55.76 -74.37 13.25
CA TYR A 411 -56.45 -74.72 12.01
C TYR A 411 -56.31 -76.22 11.68
N LEU A 412 -55.12 -76.80 11.87
CA LEU A 412 -54.89 -78.23 11.67
C LEU A 412 -55.63 -79.12 12.69
N VAL A 413 -55.91 -78.63 13.89
CA VAL A 413 -56.64 -79.36 14.94
C VAL A 413 -58.15 -79.30 14.74
N ILE A 414 -58.67 -78.19 14.20
CA ILE A 414 -60.11 -77.99 13.97
C ILE A 414 -60.59 -78.73 12.71
N ARG A 415 -59.68 -79.04 11.79
CA ARG A 415 -59.94 -79.75 10.55
C ARG A 415 -59.82 -81.26 10.75
#